data_AF-A0A923Q7Q9-F1
#
_entry.id   AF-A0A923Q7Q9-F1
#
_cell.length_a   1.000
_cell.length_b   1.000
_cell.length_c   1.000
_cell.angle_alpha   90.00
_cell.angle_beta   90.00
_cell.angle_gamma   90.00
#
_symmetry.space_group_name_H-M   'P 1'
#
loop_
_entity.id
_entity.type
_entity.pdbx_description
1 polymer ?
#
loop_
_entity_poly.entity_id
_entity_poly.type
_entity_poly.pdbx_seq_one_letter_code
_entity_poly.pdbx_strand_id
1 'polypeptide(L)' 'MTDTEPEADLQRYLQIAREALLWKLDGLGDYDVRRPLVPTGTNLLGLVKHVASVEAGYLGDTFGRAFDEPL' A
#
# COMPACT_ATOMS: atom_id res chain seq x y z
N MET A 1 25.37 20.19 3.11
CA MET A 1 24.60 18.94 3.22
C MET A 1 23.18 19.38 3.53
N THR A 2 22.22 19.08 2.67
CA THR A 2 20.81 19.35 3.00
C THR A 2 20.47 18.55 4.24
N ASP A 3 19.99 19.21 5.30
CA ASP A 3 19.39 18.52 6.44
C ASP A 3 18.23 17.69 5.88
N THR A 4 18.41 16.38 5.83
CA THR A 4 17.34 15.46 5.46
C THR A 4 16.46 15.27 6.68
N GLU A 5 15.16 15.49 6.50
CA GLU A 5 14.11 15.15 7.46
C GLU A 5 13.61 13.74 7.09
N PRO A 6 14.21 12.66 7.61
CA PRO A 6 13.96 11.29 7.13
C PRO A 6 12.50 10.86 7.32
N GLU A 7 11.82 11.36 8.36
CA GLU A 7 10.39 11.13 8.57
C GLU A 7 9.56 11.75 7.43
N ALA A 8 9.79 13.03 7.13
CA ALA A 8 9.06 13.74 6.08
C ALA A 8 9.32 13.10 4.70
N ASP A 9 10.54 12.67 4.44
CA ASP A 9 10.88 11.95 3.21
C ASP A 9 10.18 10.60 3.12
N LEU A 10 10.13 9.83 4.21
CA LEU A 10 9.42 8.55 4.25
C LEU A 10 7.91 8.74 4.05
N GLN A 11 7.29 9.69 4.75
CA GLN A 11 5.86 10.00 4.61
C GLN A 11 5.53 10.41 3.17
N ARG A 12 6.31 11.32 2.59
CA ARG A 12 6.14 11.75 1.19
C ARG A 12 6.29 10.58 0.23
N TYR A 13 7.29 9.72 0.42
CA TYR A 13 7.52 8.57 -0.43
C TYR A 13 6.34 7.58 -0.40
N LEU A 14 5.88 7.22 0.80
CA LEU A 14 4.75 6.31 0.98
C LEU A 14 3.45 6.90 0.41
N GLN A 15 3.23 8.20 0.60
CA GLN A 15 2.05 8.88 0.08
C GLN A 15 2.03 8.91 -1.46
N ILE A 16 3.15 9.25 -2.10
CA ILE A 16 3.27 9.22 -3.57
C ILE A 16 3.00 7.80 -4.10
N ALA A 17 3.55 6.78 -3.44
CA ALA A 17 3.34 5.39 -3.85
C ALA A 17 1.86 4.97 -3.74
N ARG A 18 1.18 5.37 -2.65
CA ARG A 18 -0.26 5.13 -2.45
C ARG A 18 -1.09 5.82 -3.52
N GLU A 19 -0.87 7.11 -3.74
CA GLU A 19 -1.58 7.89 -4.76
C GLU A 19 -1.40 7.29 -6.15
N ALA A 20 -0.17 6.90 -6.51
CA ALA A 20 0.10 6.27 -7.78
C ALA A 20 -0.57 4.89 -7.93
N LEU A 21 -0.76 4.14 -6.84
CA LEU A 21 -1.46 2.87 -6.88
C LEU A 21 -2.96 3.07 -7.09
N LEU A 22 -3.58 4.00 -6.36
CA LEU A 22 -5.00 4.32 -6.49
C LEU A 22 -5.33 4.92 -7.85
N TRP A 23 -4.50 5.86 -8.33
CA TRP A 23 -4.66 6.46 -9.67
C TRP A 23 -4.73 5.40 -10.78
N LYS A 24 -3.95 4.31 -10.68
CA LYS A 24 -3.97 3.23 -11.68
C LYS A 24 -5.26 2.40 -11.66
N LEU A 25 -6.07 2.52 -10.61
CA LEU A 25 -7.36 1.85 -10.49
C LEU A 25 -8.53 2.74 -10.92
N ASP A 26 -8.31 4.05 -11.06
CA ASP A 26 -9.37 4.98 -11.43
C ASP A 26 -9.99 4.61 -12.78
N GLY A 27 -11.32 4.50 -12.79
CA GLY A 27 -12.10 4.15 -13.98
C GLY A 27 -12.17 2.65 -14.28
N LEU A 28 -11.51 1.78 -13.51
CA LEU A 28 -11.65 0.32 -13.67
C LEU A 28 -12.93 -0.20 -13.00
N GLY A 29 -13.55 -1.20 -13.63
CA GLY A 29 -14.70 -1.89 -13.05
C GLY A 29 -14.31 -2.92 -11.99
N ASP A 30 -15.28 -3.32 -11.17
CA ASP A 30 -15.15 -4.30 -10.09
C ASP A 30 -14.54 -5.65 -10.53
N TYR A 31 -14.85 -6.09 -11.74
CA TYR A 31 -14.27 -7.31 -12.30
C TYR A 31 -12.79 -7.12 -12.64
N ASP A 32 -12.44 -5.99 -13.24
CA ASP A 32 -11.09 -5.72 -13.74
C ASP A 32 -10.08 -5.57 -12.62
N VAL A 33 -10.50 -4.99 -11.49
CA VAL A 33 -9.62 -4.87 -10.32
C VAL A 33 -9.43 -6.21 -9.59
N ARG A 34 -10.40 -7.14 -9.67
CA ARG A 34 -10.39 -8.42 -8.93
C ARG A 34 -9.82 -9.60 -9.72
N ARG A 35 -9.86 -9.56 -11.05
CA ARG A 35 -9.44 -10.71 -11.86
C ARG A 35 -7.93 -10.94 -11.76
N PRO A 36 -7.46 -12.20 -11.63
CA PRO A 36 -6.05 -12.52 -11.76
C PRO A 36 -5.48 -12.09 -13.12
N LEU A 37 -4.29 -11.51 -13.14
CA LEU A 37 -3.58 -11.14 -14.37
C LEU A 37 -2.37 -12.05 -14.66
N VAL A 38 -2.01 -12.92 -13.72
CA VAL A 38 -0.91 -13.89 -13.84
C VAL A 38 -1.29 -15.23 -13.17
N PRO A 39 -0.64 -16.35 -13.53
CA PRO A 39 -0.99 -17.68 -13.02
C PRO A 39 -0.93 -17.85 -11.51
N THR A 40 -0.11 -17.06 -10.81
CA THR A 40 0.01 -17.07 -9.36
C THR A 40 -1.15 -16.37 -8.64
N GLY A 41 -2.13 -15.83 -9.37
CA GLY A 41 -3.34 -15.24 -8.79
C GLY A 41 -3.26 -13.73 -8.52
N THR A 42 -2.13 -13.08 -8.79
CA THR A 42 -1.98 -11.62 -8.55
C THR A 42 -3.03 -10.84 -9.34
N ASN A 43 -3.75 -9.98 -8.63
CA ASN A 43 -4.74 -9.05 -9.17
C ASN A 43 -4.53 -7.66 -8.56
N LEU A 44 -5.12 -6.64 -9.17
CA LEU A 44 -4.89 -5.24 -8.79
C LEU A 44 -5.39 -4.92 -7.38
N LEU A 45 -6.57 -5.42 -7.00
CA LEU A 45 -7.12 -5.28 -5.66
C LEU A 45 -6.23 -5.97 -4.61
N GLY A 46 -5.68 -7.12 -4.95
CA GLY A 46 -4.74 -7.87 -4.11
C GLY A 46 -3.45 -7.09 -3.86
N LEU A 47 -2.96 -6.33 -4.84
CA LEU A 47 -1.81 -5.44 -4.65
C LEU A 47 -2.13 -4.31 -3.66
N VAL A 48 -3.31 -3.69 -3.76
CA VAL A 48 -3.75 -2.68 -2.77
C VAL A 48 -3.82 -3.29 -1.38
N LYS A 49 -4.47 -4.45 -1.24
CA LYS A 49 -4.56 -5.14 0.05
C LYS A 49 -3.17 -5.42 0.62
N HIS A 50 -2.27 -5.98 -0.19
CA HIS A 50 -0.92 -6.32 0.24
C HIS A 50 -0.16 -5.09 0.76
N VAL A 51 -0.12 -4.00 -0.02
CA VAL A 51 0.62 -2.79 0.38
C VAL A 51 0.03 -2.18 1.65
N ALA A 52 -1.30 -2.12 1.75
CA ALA A 52 -1.98 -1.59 2.94
C ALA A 52 -1.68 -2.45 4.18
N SER A 53 -1.75 -3.77 4.08
CA SER A 53 -1.44 -4.69 5.18
C SER A 53 0.03 -4.61 5.60
N VAL A 54 0.96 -4.49 4.64
CA VAL A 54 2.40 -4.36 4.93
C VAL A 54 2.68 -3.06 5.68
N GLU A 55 2.16 -1.93 5.21
CA GLU A 55 2.38 -0.64 5.88
C GLU A 55 1.74 -0.60 7.28
N ALA A 56 0.51 -1.12 7.41
CA ALA A 56 -0.18 -1.26 8.67
C ALA A 56 0.60 -2.13 9.67
N GLY A 57 1.08 -3.30 9.25
CA GLY A 57 1.85 -4.21 10.10
C GLY A 57 3.19 -3.59 10.52
N TYR A 58 4.00 -3.14 9.56
CA TYR A 58 5.32 -2.59 9.86
C TYR A 58 5.25 -1.35 10.75
N LEU A 59 4.44 -0.34 10.39
CA LEU A 59 4.37 0.89 11.16
C LEU A 59 3.59 0.69 12.47
N GLY A 60 2.52 -0.11 12.44
CA GLY A 60 1.76 -0.47 13.64
C GLY A 60 2.66 -1.11 14.69
N ASP A 61 3.38 -2.16 14.34
CA ASP A 61 4.29 -2.84 15.27
C ASP A 61 5.43 -1.93 15.73
N THR A 62 6.04 -1.16 14.80
CA THR A 62 7.16 -0.26 15.10
C THR A 62 6.79 0.83 16.11
N PHE A 63 5.56 1.37 16.02
CA PHE A 63 5.11 2.48 16.86
C PHE A 63 4.18 2.06 18.01
N GLY A 64 4.04 0.75 18.27
CA GLY A 64 3.20 0.23 19.36
C GLY A 64 1.70 0.47 19.13
N ARG A 65 1.27 0.46 17.87
CA ARG A 65 -0.10 0.65 17.39
C ARG A 65 -0.51 -0.50 16.45
N ALA A 66 -0.21 -1.73 16.84
CA ALA A 66 -0.61 -2.92 16.10
C ALA A 66 -2.14 -2.98 15.99
N PHE A 67 -2.64 -3.59 14.91
CA PHE A 67 -4.07 -3.88 14.76
C PHE A 67 -4.47 -5.02 15.71
N ASP A 68 -5.69 -4.96 16.24
CA ASP A 68 -6.22 -6.01 17.12
C ASP A 68 -6.53 -7.29 16.32
N GLU A 69 -6.94 -7.15 15.07
CA GLU A 69 -7.18 -8.26 14.16
C GLU A 69 -5.90 -8.76 13.48
N PRO A 70 -5.79 -10.08 13.23
CA PRO A 70 -4.73 -10.62 12.37
C PRO A 70 -4.80 -10.03 10.95
N LEU A 71 -3.64 -9.63 10.42
CA LEU A 71 -3.48 -9.11 9.06
C LEU A 71 -3.46 -10.21 7.98
#